data_AF-A0A2W4QH13-F1
#
_entry.id   AF-A0A2W4QH13-F1
#
_cell.length_a   1.000
_cell.length_b   1.000
_cell.length_c   1.000
_cell.angle_alpha   90.00
_cell.angle_beta   90.00
_cell.angle_gamma   90.00
#
_symmetry.space_group_name_H-M   'P 1'
#
loop_
_entity.id
_entity.type
_entity.pdbx_description
1 polymer ?
#
loop_
_entity_poly.entity_id
_entity_poly.type
_entity_poly.pdbx_seq_one_letter_code
_entity_poly.pdbx_strand_id
1 'polypeptide(L)'
;LTQEADDLFLGKTLLHVQSPCRWGLDSRSPCYSNTGGRRQLLKESPELDGADLDQFEIRDAYPIAIPLKVAAEVSWIVSDLRMHLFFNNTPREFITSDDPVIAHNQYCEGITHLGVTGLNNRGLQLFWPISPKHLVMLFDAVVYKVDRADQQICTTTLSDERDVVQLNSLQILNAHENVYFKEATPKIEQHCAILGRERRKRYVFVEAEGPPEASGAPSRIVHQFERLLPHRLNVGAIRIRKDALRVPLAERADYFRHEIGLHGATEVPRNAPAGRYQIKKITEK
;
A
#
# COMPACT_ATOMS: atom_id res chain seq x y z
N LEU A 1 -26.25 0.95 7.71
CA LEU A 1 -26.89 -0.10 6.89
C LEU A 1 -25.88 -1.22 6.77
N THR A 2 -25.92 -2.16 7.71
CA THR A 2 -25.14 -3.40 7.68
C THR A 2 -25.87 -4.36 6.76
N GLN A 3 -25.18 -4.88 5.75
CA GLN A 3 -25.70 -5.93 4.86
C GLN A 3 -24.98 -7.22 5.22
N GLU A 4 -25.72 -8.33 5.32
CA GLU A 4 -25.15 -9.68 5.45
C GLU A 4 -24.30 -9.97 4.21
N ALA A 5 -23.05 -10.39 4.41
CA ALA A 5 -22.16 -10.79 3.33
C ALA A 5 -22.58 -12.18 2.84
N ASP A 6 -22.79 -12.33 1.52
CA ASP A 6 -22.99 -13.64 0.91
C ASP A 6 -21.72 -14.51 1.14
N ASP A 7 -21.88 -15.57 1.92
CA ASP A 7 -20.86 -16.53 2.34
C ASP A 7 -20.06 -17.12 1.14
N LEU A 8 -18.89 -16.53 0.87
CA LEU A 8 -17.92 -17.08 -0.09
C LEU A 8 -16.48 -17.15 0.47
N PHE A 9 -16.28 -16.78 1.74
CA PHE A 9 -14.93 -16.50 2.28
C PHE A 9 -14.21 -17.66 2.97
N LEU A 10 -14.85 -18.82 3.20
CA LEU A 10 -14.24 -19.88 4.02
C LEU A 10 -14.41 -21.28 3.39
N GLY A 11 -13.56 -21.60 2.41
CA GLY A 11 -13.45 -22.97 1.91
C GLY A 11 -12.56 -23.14 0.69
N LYS A 12 -11.36 -23.67 0.92
CA LYS A 12 -10.39 -24.22 -0.05
C LYS A 12 -9.57 -23.20 -0.86
N THR A 13 -8.28 -23.18 -0.53
CA THR A 13 -7.14 -22.62 -1.28
C THR A 13 -7.14 -21.10 -1.41
N LEU A 14 -6.24 -20.46 -0.65
CA LEU A 14 -5.86 -19.06 -0.75
C LEU A 14 -5.25 -18.76 -2.14
N LEU A 15 -6.12 -18.38 -3.06
CA LEU A 15 -5.84 -17.59 -4.25
C LEU A 15 -7.00 -16.60 -4.29
N HIS A 16 -6.76 -15.34 -3.92
CA HIS A 16 -7.75 -14.29 -4.07
C HIS A 16 -7.94 -14.03 -5.58
N VAL A 17 -8.77 -14.85 -6.19
CA VAL A 17 -9.47 -14.57 -7.43
C VAL A 17 -10.78 -13.97 -6.99
N GLN A 18 -11.04 -12.71 -7.34
CA GLN A 18 -12.35 -12.11 -7.16
C GLN A 18 -13.38 -13.04 -7.83
N SER A 19 -14.24 -13.67 -7.02
CA SER A 19 -15.30 -14.50 -7.55
C SER A 19 -16.43 -13.57 -8.04
N PRO A 20 -16.93 -13.77 -9.27
CA PRO A 20 -17.90 -12.88 -9.90
C PRO A 20 -19.29 -13.11 -9.29
N CYS A 21 -19.94 -12.04 -8.83
CA CYS A 21 -21.33 -12.11 -8.38
C CYS A 21 -22.29 -12.39 -9.55
N ARG A 22 -22.76 -13.65 -9.58
CA ARG A 22 -24.09 -14.19 -9.97
C ARG A 22 -24.77 -13.70 -11.26
N TRP A 23 -24.93 -14.69 -12.17
CA TRP A 23 -25.78 -14.78 -13.36
C TRP A 23 -25.25 -14.14 -14.66
N GLY A 24 -24.41 -14.93 -15.34
CA GLY A 24 -24.04 -14.71 -16.74
C GLY A 24 -22.53 -14.78 -16.95
N LEU A 25 -22.10 -15.65 -17.86
CA LEU A 25 -20.76 -15.63 -18.47
C LEU A 25 -20.61 -14.41 -19.40
N ASP A 26 -20.94 -13.21 -18.90
CA ASP A 26 -20.76 -11.94 -19.61
C ASP A 26 -19.75 -11.10 -18.81
N SER A 27 -18.51 -11.14 -19.30
CA SER A 27 -17.34 -10.39 -18.87
C SER A 27 -17.51 -8.88 -19.05
N ARG A 28 -18.40 -8.24 -18.28
CA ARG A 28 -18.73 -6.81 -18.44
C ARG A 28 -18.29 -5.86 -17.34
N SER A 29 -17.24 -6.20 -16.59
CA SER A 29 -16.48 -5.18 -15.84
C SER A 29 -14.97 -5.34 -16.01
N PRO A 30 -14.40 -4.95 -17.16
CA PRO A 30 -12.95 -4.88 -17.38
C PRO A 30 -12.45 -3.45 -17.13
N CYS A 31 -12.38 -3.00 -15.88
CA CYS A 31 -12.01 -1.61 -15.59
C CYS A 31 -10.76 -1.52 -14.73
N TYR A 32 -9.68 -0.96 -15.27
CA TYR A 32 -8.80 -0.12 -14.46
C TYR A 32 -9.53 1.20 -14.20
N SER A 33 -9.36 1.77 -13.00
CA SER A 33 -10.13 2.92 -12.53
C SER A 33 -10.08 4.12 -13.47
N ASN A 34 -11.22 4.80 -13.60
CA ASN A 34 -11.43 6.03 -14.39
C ASN A 34 -10.48 7.21 -14.02
N THR A 35 -9.60 7.04 -13.03
CA THR A 35 -8.80 8.09 -12.39
C THR A 35 -7.30 7.76 -12.33
N GLY A 36 -6.80 6.77 -13.08
CA GLY A 36 -5.39 6.39 -13.09
C GLY A 36 -4.45 7.44 -13.70
N GLY A 37 -3.17 7.44 -13.29
CA GLY A 37 -2.16 8.40 -13.77
C GLY A 37 -1.89 8.36 -15.27
N ARG A 38 -2.21 7.23 -15.93
CA ARG A 38 -2.15 7.13 -17.40
C ARG A 38 -3.07 8.13 -18.09
N ARG A 39 -4.29 8.37 -17.57
CA ARG A 39 -5.18 9.43 -18.10
C ARG A 39 -4.63 10.83 -17.83
N GLN A 40 -3.98 11.07 -16.69
CA GLN A 40 -3.35 12.35 -16.38
C GLN A 40 -2.23 12.67 -17.39
N LEU A 41 -1.37 11.70 -17.68
CA LEU A 41 -0.32 11.82 -18.71
C LEU A 41 -0.91 12.07 -20.11
N LEU A 42 -2.02 11.42 -20.44
CA LEU A 42 -2.70 11.60 -21.73
C LEU A 42 -3.37 12.98 -21.86
N LYS A 43 -3.88 13.57 -20.77
CA LYS A 43 -4.45 14.94 -20.77
C LYS A 43 -3.43 16.01 -21.15
N GLU A 44 -2.14 15.75 -20.92
CA GLU A 44 -1.05 16.68 -21.20
C GLU A 44 -0.36 16.37 -22.53
N SER A 45 -0.82 15.36 -23.27
CA SER A 45 -0.24 14.97 -24.56
C SER A 45 -0.75 15.89 -25.68
N PRO A 46 0.15 16.58 -26.44
CA PRO A 46 -0.25 17.48 -27.53
C PRO A 46 -1.07 16.79 -28.63
N GLU A 47 -0.86 15.48 -28.80
CA GLU A 47 -1.56 14.63 -29.78
C GLU A 47 -3.04 14.40 -29.45
N LEU A 48 -3.44 14.65 -28.21
CA LEU A 48 -4.80 14.44 -27.69
C LEU A 48 -5.47 15.75 -27.27
N ASP A 49 -4.90 16.90 -27.68
CA ASP A 49 -5.44 18.21 -27.35
C ASP A 49 -6.83 18.39 -27.98
N GLY A 50 -7.83 18.75 -27.16
CA GLY A 50 -9.24 18.83 -27.56
C GLY A 50 -10.02 17.50 -27.54
N ALA A 51 -9.39 16.36 -27.23
CA ALA A 51 -10.11 15.10 -27.05
C ALA A 51 -10.76 15.02 -25.66
N ASP A 52 -12.06 14.69 -25.61
CA ASP A 52 -12.75 14.42 -24.35
C ASP A 52 -12.41 13.00 -23.86
N LEU A 53 -11.35 12.89 -23.07
CA LEU A 53 -10.88 11.62 -22.50
C LEU A 53 -11.89 10.96 -21.55
N ASP A 54 -12.92 11.67 -21.10
CA ASP A 54 -13.98 11.08 -20.27
C ASP A 54 -14.95 10.22 -21.12
N GLN A 55 -14.92 10.34 -22.45
CA GLN A 55 -15.65 9.49 -23.39
C GLN A 55 -14.92 8.20 -23.76
N PHE A 56 -13.64 8.07 -23.40
CA PHE A 56 -12.82 6.92 -23.75
C PHE A 56 -12.53 6.04 -22.55
N GLU A 57 -12.80 4.74 -22.69
CA GLU A 57 -12.48 3.73 -21.68
C GLU A 57 -11.27 2.91 -22.12
N ILE A 58 -10.24 2.86 -21.27
CA ILE A 58 -9.08 2.00 -21.49
C ILE A 58 -9.41 0.64 -20.89
N ARG A 59 -9.55 -0.37 -21.75
CA ARG A 59 -9.83 -1.76 -21.36
C ARG A 59 -8.63 -2.65 -21.67
N ASP A 60 -8.45 -3.66 -20.83
CA ASP A 60 -7.56 -4.78 -21.11
C ASP A 60 -8.40 -6.06 -21.17
N ALA A 61 -8.08 -6.97 -22.10
CA ALA A 61 -8.78 -8.24 -22.22
C ALA A 61 -8.54 -9.16 -21.02
N TYR A 62 -7.38 -9.03 -20.37
CA TYR A 62 -6.94 -9.84 -19.24
C TYR A 62 -6.37 -8.92 -18.14
N PRO A 63 -7.22 -8.12 -17.48
CA PRO A 63 -6.75 -7.11 -16.52
C PRO A 63 -5.94 -7.69 -15.36
N ILE A 64 -6.17 -8.96 -15.01
CA ILE A 64 -5.46 -9.72 -13.98
C ILE A 64 -4.09 -10.24 -14.47
N ALA A 65 -3.91 -10.47 -15.78
CA ALA A 65 -2.66 -11.00 -16.31
C ALA A 65 -1.48 -10.03 -16.12
N ILE A 66 -1.75 -8.73 -16.23
CA ILE A 66 -0.74 -7.68 -16.00
C ILE A 66 -0.18 -7.73 -14.56
N PRO A 67 -0.99 -7.57 -13.49
CA PRO A 67 -0.47 -7.60 -12.13
C PRO A 67 0.11 -8.95 -11.75
N LEU A 68 -0.42 -10.07 -12.29
CA LEU A 68 0.16 -11.39 -12.05
C LEU A 68 1.56 -11.53 -12.67
N LYS A 69 1.74 -11.05 -13.90
CA LYS A 69 3.04 -11.02 -14.57
C LYS A 69 4.04 -10.15 -13.80
N VAL A 70 3.64 -8.92 -13.46
CA VAL A 70 4.47 -8.00 -12.68
C VAL A 70 4.83 -8.64 -11.33
N ALA A 71 3.87 -9.23 -10.62
CA ALA A 71 4.11 -9.90 -9.35
C ALA A 71 5.14 -11.02 -9.47
N ALA A 72 5.08 -11.83 -10.53
CA ALA A 72 6.08 -12.86 -10.79
C ALA A 72 7.48 -12.25 -11.01
N GLU A 73 7.58 -11.19 -11.80
CA GLU A 73 8.84 -10.50 -12.13
C GLU A 73 9.47 -9.79 -10.93
N VAL A 74 8.67 -9.28 -9.99
CA VAL A 74 9.15 -8.47 -8.86
C VAL A 74 9.12 -9.20 -7.51
N SER A 75 8.66 -10.45 -7.47
CA SER A 75 8.53 -11.24 -6.23
C SER A 75 9.84 -11.35 -5.43
N TRP A 76 10.98 -11.38 -6.11
CA TRP A 76 12.29 -11.45 -5.48
C TRP A 76 12.59 -10.21 -4.61
N ILE A 77 12.04 -9.03 -4.94
CA ILE A 77 12.27 -7.77 -4.20
C ILE A 77 11.78 -7.85 -2.76
N VAL A 78 10.76 -8.67 -2.49
CA VAL A 78 10.16 -8.84 -1.15
C VAL A 78 10.60 -10.11 -0.45
N SER A 79 11.45 -10.92 -1.09
CA SER A 79 11.89 -12.23 -0.55
C SER A 79 12.74 -12.12 0.72
N ASP A 80 13.31 -10.95 1.00
CA ASP A 80 14.09 -10.65 2.20
C ASP A 80 13.21 -10.28 3.42
N LEU A 81 11.94 -9.92 3.20
CA LEU A 81 11.03 -9.57 4.28
C LEU A 81 10.80 -10.76 5.20
N ARG A 82 10.83 -10.51 6.50
CA ARG A 82 10.53 -11.53 7.50
C ARG A 82 9.02 -11.64 7.67
N MET A 83 8.53 -12.87 7.77
CA MET A 83 7.14 -13.16 8.10
C MET A 83 6.95 -13.33 9.61
N HIS A 84 5.86 -12.79 10.13
CA HIS A 84 5.40 -12.95 11.51
C HIS A 84 3.89 -13.15 11.56
N LEU A 85 3.41 -13.97 12.49
CA LEU A 85 1.99 -14.24 12.70
C LEU A 85 1.55 -13.68 14.06
N PHE A 86 0.57 -12.78 14.04
CA PHE A 86 -0.08 -12.29 15.24
C PHE A 86 -1.32 -13.13 15.56
N PHE A 87 -1.38 -13.63 16.80
CA PHE A 87 -2.54 -14.32 17.36
C PHE A 87 -3.31 -13.36 18.27
N ASN A 88 -4.56 -13.06 17.93
CA ASN A 88 -5.38 -12.16 18.72
C ASN A 88 -6.09 -12.90 19.86
N ASN A 89 -5.63 -12.70 21.10
CA ASN A 89 -6.25 -13.23 22.32
C ASN A 89 -7.11 -12.17 23.04
N THR A 90 -7.69 -11.24 22.30
CA THR A 90 -8.58 -10.21 22.83
C THR A 90 -10.04 -10.46 22.44
N PRO A 91 -11.01 -9.88 23.16
CA PRO A 91 -12.42 -9.89 22.77
C PRO A 91 -12.69 -9.19 21.43
N ARG A 92 -11.90 -8.17 21.08
CA ARG A 92 -12.05 -7.46 19.82
C ARG A 92 -11.39 -8.24 18.70
N GLU A 93 -12.12 -8.60 17.66
CA GLU A 93 -11.59 -9.36 16.53
C GLU A 93 -10.87 -8.49 15.49
N PHE A 94 -10.02 -9.11 14.67
CA PHE A 94 -9.52 -8.47 13.46
C PHE A 94 -10.64 -8.33 12.43
N ILE A 95 -10.61 -7.23 11.70
CA ILE A 95 -11.48 -6.98 10.56
C ILE A 95 -10.67 -7.07 9.26
N THR A 96 -11.35 -7.15 8.12
CA THR A 96 -10.72 -7.13 6.79
C THR A 96 -11.47 -6.16 5.87
N SER A 97 -10.99 -5.96 4.65
CA SER A 97 -11.63 -5.08 3.66
C SER A 97 -11.57 -5.70 2.26
N ASP A 98 -12.10 -4.98 1.28
CA ASP A 98 -11.96 -5.27 -0.15
C ASP A 98 -10.53 -5.04 -0.69
N ASP A 99 -9.65 -4.40 0.10
CA ASP A 99 -8.21 -4.34 -0.12
C ASP A 99 -7.44 -4.76 1.15
N PRO A 100 -7.36 -6.07 1.44
CA PRO A 100 -6.98 -6.57 2.76
C PRO A 100 -5.47 -6.60 3.02
N VAL A 101 -4.63 -6.49 1.98
CA VAL A 101 -3.16 -6.53 2.12
C VAL A 101 -2.63 -5.10 2.16
N ILE A 102 -2.33 -4.62 3.37
CA ILE A 102 -1.98 -3.21 3.58
C ILE A 102 -0.49 -3.02 3.57
N ALA A 103 -0.01 -2.15 2.68
CA ALA A 103 1.35 -1.62 2.76
C ALA A 103 1.40 -0.40 3.68
N HIS A 104 2.27 -0.45 4.69
CA HIS A 104 2.57 0.66 5.58
C HIS A 104 4.08 0.78 5.79
N ASN A 105 4.51 1.92 6.34
CA ASN A 105 5.90 2.17 6.66
C ASN A 105 5.97 3.09 7.88
N GLN A 106 5.88 2.49 9.09
CA GLN A 106 5.97 3.22 10.35
C GLN A 106 7.28 4.02 10.46
N TYR A 107 8.36 3.54 9.86
CA TYR A 107 9.65 4.20 9.82
C TYR A 107 9.65 5.52 9.04
N CYS A 108 8.75 5.65 8.05
CA CYS A 108 8.60 6.85 7.22
C CYS A 108 7.36 7.69 7.59
N GLU A 109 6.70 7.43 8.73
CA GLU A 109 5.58 8.24 9.20
C GLU A 109 5.98 9.72 9.35
N GLY A 110 5.27 10.59 8.62
CA GLY A 110 5.56 12.02 8.54
C GLY A 110 6.11 12.47 7.18
N ILE A 111 6.53 11.54 6.32
CA ILE A 111 6.87 11.83 4.92
C ILE A 111 5.59 11.81 4.08
N THR A 112 5.25 12.95 3.48
CA THR A 112 3.99 13.14 2.73
C THR A 112 4.19 13.51 1.27
N HIS A 113 5.42 13.79 0.85
CA HIS A 113 5.76 14.31 -0.47
C HIS A 113 6.41 13.26 -1.40
N LEU A 114 6.62 12.03 -0.90
CA LEU A 114 7.19 10.90 -1.62
C LEU A 114 6.44 9.60 -1.27
N GLY A 115 6.48 8.63 -2.18
CA GLY A 115 6.03 7.27 -1.93
C GLY A 115 7.01 6.52 -1.04
N VAL A 116 6.52 5.94 0.05
CA VAL A 116 7.34 5.24 1.05
C VAL A 116 6.95 3.78 1.28
N THR A 117 5.94 3.30 0.54
CA THR A 117 5.37 1.95 0.64
C THR A 117 5.71 1.08 -0.57
N GLY A 118 6.61 1.53 -1.46
CA GLY A 118 7.06 0.75 -2.60
C GLY A 118 7.75 -0.54 -2.17
N LEU A 119 7.70 -1.56 -3.05
CA LEU A 119 8.14 -2.92 -2.71
C LEU A 119 9.59 -2.96 -2.23
N ASN A 120 10.48 -2.10 -2.72
CA ASN A 120 11.90 -2.06 -2.34
C ASN A 120 12.24 -1.01 -1.26
N ASN A 121 11.28 -0.21 -0.79
CA ASN A 121 11.53 0.83 0.22
C ASN A 121 12.00 0.20 1.53
N ARG A 122 12.99 0.83 2.17
CA ARG A 122 13.41 0.44 3.51
C ARG A 122 12.30 0.75 4.52
N GLY A 123 12.05 -0.18 5.43
CA GLY A 123 10.98 -0.06 6.42
C GLY A 123 9.59 -0.46 5.91
N LEU A 124 9.48 -1.18 4.80
CA LEU A 124 8.19 -1.72 4.36
C LEU A 124 7.60 -2.69 5.40
N GLN A 125 6.30 -2.55 5.65
CA GLN A 125 5.45 -3.45 6.44
C GLN A 125 4.23 -3.82 5.60
N LEU A 126 3.92 -5.11 5.51
CA LEU A 126 2.68 -5.61 4.91
C LEU A 126 1.84 -6.26 6.01
N PHE A 127 0.57 -5.87 6.15
CA PHE A 127 -0.35 -6.44 7.12
C PHE A 127 -1.52 -7.11 6.40
N TRP A 128 -1.79 -8.37 6.75
CA TRP A 128 -2.83 -9.16 6.10
C TRP A 128 -3.64 -9.98 7.13
N PRO A 129 -4.86 -9.55 7.49
CA PRO A 129 -5.76 -10.34 8.34
C PRO A 129 -6.27 -11.54 7.53
N ILE A 130 -5.89 -12.74 7.96
CA ILE A 130 -6.33 -14.00 7.32
C ILE A 130 -7.50 -14.65 8.06
N SER A 131 -7.78 -14.20 9.29
CA SER A 131 -8.99 -14.54 10.03
C SER A 131 -9.26 -13.53 11.16
N PRO A 132 -10.43 -13.57 11.82
CA PRO A 132 -10.74 -12.73 12.99
C PRO A 132 -9.73 -12.85 14.14
N LYS A 133 -8.91 -13.92 14.14
CA LYS A 133 -7.92 -14.22 15.18
C LYS A 133 -6.47 -14.21 14.71
N HIS A 134 -6.22 -14.10 13.40
CA HIS A 134 -4.88 -14.25 12.82
C HIS A 134 -4.58 -13.14 11.83
N LEU A 135 -3.41 -12.51 12.00
CA LEU A 135 -2.89 -11.52 11.07
C LEU A 135 -1.45 -11.85 10.71
N VAL A 136 -1.18 -11.96 9.41
CA VAL A 136 0.17 -12.12 8.86
C VAL A 136 0.80 -10.75 8.69
N MET A 137 2.05 -10.61 9.10
CA MET A 137 2.88 -9.45 8.86
C MET A 137 4.11 -9.87 8.07
N LEU A 138 4.41 -9.18 6.96
CA LEU A 138 5.73 -9.18 6.35
C LEU A 138 6.43 -7.88 6.70
N PHE A 139 7.69 -7.91 7.11
CA PHE A 139 8.38 -6.72 7.58
C PHE A 139 9.88 -6.70 7.29
N ASP A 140 10.40 -5.49 7.11
CA ASP A 140 11.82 -5.24 7.01
C ASP A 140 12.50 -5.42 8.39
N ALA A 141 13.21 -6.52 8.56
CA ALA A 141 13.87 -6.85 9.82
C ALA A 141 15.13 -6.01 10.11
N VAL A 142 15.63 -5.25 9.14
CA VAL A 142 16.69 -4.26 9.35
C VAL A 142 16.13 -3.04 10.08
N VAL A 143 14.85 -2.71 9.87
CA VAL A 143 14.21 -1.54 10.48
C VAL A 143 13.43 -1.91 11.74
N TYR A 144 12.69 -3.01 11.71
CA TYR A 144 11.80 -3.37 12.82
C TYR A 144 12.34 -4.52 13.65
N LYS A 145 12.05 -4.43 14.95
CA LYS A 145 12.06 -5.54 15.88
C LYS A 145 10.61 -5.89 16.18
N VAL A 146 10.22 -7.10 15.82
CA VAL A 146 8.94 -7.69 16.21
C VAL A 146 9.21 -8.66 17.36
N ASP A 147 8.39 -8.61 18.40
CA ASP A 147 8.58 -9.45 19.58
C ASP A 147 8.67 -10.93 19.19
N ARG A 148 9.60 -11.66 19.82
CA ARG A 148 9.89 -13.09 19.62
C ARG A 148 10.45 -13.47 18.25
N ALA A 149 10.35 -12.61 17.23
CA ALA A 149 10.91 -12.87 15.90
C ALA A 149 12.44 -13.01 15.91
N ASP A 150 13.13 -12.31 16.82
CA ASP A 150 14.58 -12.41 17.04
C ASP A 150 15.00 -13.74 17.69
N GLN A 151 14.07 -14.43 18.34
CA GLN A 151 14.25 -15.77 18.93
C GLN A 151 13.90 -16.90 17.95
N GLN A 152 13.77 -16.58 16.65
CA GLN A 152 13.28 -17.50 15.60
C GLN A 152 11.83 -17.97 15.81
N ILE A 153 11.09 -17.34 16.73
CA ILE A 153 9.67 -17.59 16.93
C ILE A 153 8.90 -16.54 16.13
N CYS A 154 8.40 -16.93 14.96
CA CYS A 154 7.67 -16.04 14.05
C CYS A 154 6.22 -15.80 14.47
N THR A 155 5.93 -15.80 15.78
CA THR A 155 4.57 -15.68 16.31
C THR A 155 4.49 -14.83 17.58
N THR A 156 3.49 -13.97 17.69
CA THR A 156 3.20 -13.20 18.92
C THR A 156 1.71 -13.20 19.24
N THR A 157 1.37 -13.47 20.50
CA THR A 157 0.00 -13.29 21.00
C THR A 157 -0.22 -11.83 21.39
N LEU A 158 -1.21 -11.19 20.78
CA LEU A 158 -1.70 -9.88 21.18
C LEU A 158 -2.74 -10.06 22.29
N SER A 159 -2.49 -9.42 23.43
CA SER A 159 -3.39 -9.43 24.59
C SER A 159 -3.97 -8.06 24.91
N ASP A 160 -3.57 -7.02 24.18
CA ASP A 160 -4.05 -5.66 24.32
C ASP A 160 -5.00 -5.31 23.17
N GLU A 161 -6.24 -4.95 23.48
CA GLU A 161 -7.21 -4.53 22.47
C GLU A 161 -6.74 -3.29 21.69
N ARG A 162 -5.87 -2.44 22.28
CA ARG A 162 -5.33 -1.26 21.61
C ARG A 162 -4.51 -1.62 20.38
N ASP A 163 -3.74 -2.71 20.44
CA ASP A 163 -2.96 -3.20 19.30
C ASP A 163 -3.89 -3.64 18.16
N VAL A 164 -4.98 -4.34 18.50
CA VAL A 164 -6.01 -4.77 17.53
C VAL A 164 -6.73 -3.57 16.92
N VAL A 165 -7.03 -2.54 17.72
CA VAL A 165 -7.62 -1.28 17.23
C VAL A 165 -6.70 -0.61 16.22
N GLN A 166 -5.39 -0.56 16.45
CA GLN A 166 -4.42 0.03 15.53
C GLN A 166 -4.37 -0.73 14.21
N LEU A 167 -4.31 -2.06 14.26
CA LEU A 167 -4.29 -2.91 13.06
C LEU A 167 -5.60 -2.82 12.25
N ASN A 168 -6.75 -2.80 12.95
CA ASN A 168 -8.05 -2.59 12.31
C ASN A 168 -8.20 -1.18 11.73
N SER A 169 -7.58 -0.16 12.34
CA SER A 169 -7.59 1.20 11.81
C SER A 169 -6.94 1.27 10.43
N LEU A 170 -5.86 0.51 10.21
CA LEU A 170 -5.26 0.39 8.89
C LEU A 170 -6.27 -0.19 7.88
N GLN A 171 -7.01 -1.25 8.23
CA GLN A 171 -8.03 -1.86 7.34
C GLN A 171 -9.14 -0.89 6.97
N ILE A 172 -9.63 -0.09 7.91
CA ILE A 172 -10.67 0.90 7.63
C ILE A 172 -10.16 2.00 6.70
N LEU A 173 -8.92 2.46 6.92
CA LEU A 173 -8.32 3.52 6.12
C LEU A 173 -7.92 3.05 4.72
N ASN A 174 -7.51 1.78 4.57
CA ASN A 174 -7.08 1.20 3.30
C ASN A 174 -8.24 0.72 2.42
N ALA A 175 -9.37 0.34 3.03
CA ALA A 175 -10.55 -0.13 2.32
C ALA A 175 -10.87 0.77 1.12
N HIS A 176 -11.26 0.19 -0.01
CA HIS A 176 -11.72 0.94 -1.17
C HIS A 176 -13.17 1.39 -0.96
N GLU A 177 -14.07 0.45 -0.72
CA GLU A 177 -15.48 0.68 -0.45
C GLU A 177 -15.97 -0.05 0.79
N ASN A 178 -15.53 -1.29 1.02
CA ASN A 178 -16.14 -2.19 1.99
C ASN A 178 -15.20 -2.64 3.10
N VAL A 179 -15.73 -2.71 4.32
CA VAL A 179 -15.07 -3.29 5.49
C VAL A 179 -15.91 -4.46 5.99
N TYR A 180 -15.26 -5.60 6.22
CA TYR A 180 -15.89 -6.85 6.64
C TYR A 180 -15.45 -7.23 8.04
N PHE A 181 -16.41 -7.67 8.85
CA PHE A 181 -16.21 -8.12 10.22
C PHE A 181 -17.21 -9.24 10.53
N LYS A 182 -16.82 -10.16 11.43
CA LYS A 182 -17.65 -11.32 11.76
C LYS A 182 -18.95 -10.93 12.48
N GLU A 183 -18.86 -10.00 13.42
CA GLU A 183 -20.01 -9.53 14.21
C GLU A 183 -20.08 -8.00 14.19
N ALA A 184 -21.26 -7.47 13.85
CA ALA A 184 -21.54 -6.04 13.92
C ALA A 184 -21.70 -5.63 15.39
N THR A 185 -20.82 -4.75 15.86
CA THR A 185 -20.93 -4.16 17.20
C THR A 185 -20.91 -2.64 17.10
N PRO A 186 -21.57 -1.91 18.02
CA PRO A 186 -21.54 -0.44 18.02
C PRO A 186 -20.12 0.13 18.06
N LYS A 187 -19.17 -0.57 18.70
CA LYS A 187 -17.76 -0.17 18.75
C LYS A 187 -17.07 -0.24 17.39
N ILE A 188 -17.36 -1.27 16.58
CA ILE A 188 -16.80 -1.40 15.23
C ILE A 188 -17.44 -0.39 14.30
N GLU A 189 -18.77 -0.25 14.34
CA GLU A 189 -19.49 0.74 13.53
C GLU A 189 -19.03 2.17 13.81
N GLN A 190 -18.87 2.54 15.08
CA GLN A 190 -18.33 3.84 15.47
C GLN A 190 -16.89 4.03 14.99
N HIS A 191 -16.05 3.00 15.09
CA HIS A 191 -14.66 3.05 14.63
C HIS A 191 -14.59 3.27 13.11
N CYS A 192 -15.41 2.55 12.34
CA CYS A 192 -15.57 2.73 10.91
C CYS A 192 -16.09 4.13 10.56
N ALA A 193 -17.08 4.65 11.30
CA ALA A 193 -17.65 5.97 11.04
C ALA A 193 -16.66 7.12 11.30
N ILE A 194 -15.81 6.99 12.32
CA ILE A 194 -14.77 7.99 12.65
C ILE A 194 -13.69 7.96 11.56
N LEU A 195 -13.06 6.82 11.33
CA LEU A 195 -11.94 6.73 10.39
C LEU A 195 -12.36 6.85 8.94
N GLY A 196 -13.59 6.45 8.60
CA GLY A 196 -14.16 6.66 7.27
C GLY A 196 -14.18 8.13 6.85
N ARG A 197 -14.30 9.07 7.80
CA ARG A 197 -14.21 10.52 7.54
C ARG A 197 -12.78 11.03 7.40
N GLU A 198 -11.80 10.28 7.90
CA GLU A 198 -10.37 10.60 7.84
C GLU A 198 -9.70 10.02 6.59
N ARG A 199 -10.41 9.17 5.83
CA ARG A 199 -9.94 8.61 4.57
C ARG A 199 -9.56 9.74 3.62
N ARG A 200 -8.31 9.68 3.16
CA ARG A 200 -7.79 10.60 2.15
C ARG A 200 -7.78 9.93 0.80
N LYS A 201 -7.71 10.77 -0.23
CA LYS A 201 -7.38 10.35 -1.58
C LYS A 201 -6.08 9.56 -1.59
N ARG A 202 -6.17 8.33 -2.12
CA ARG A 202 -5.13 7.30 -2.03
C ARG A 202 -3.89 7.68 -2.85
N TYR A 203 -4.09 8.31 -4.00
CA TYR A 203 -3.01 8.68 -4.91
C TYR A 203 -2.68 10.18 -4.83
N VAL A 204 -1.39 10.46 -4.79
CA VAL A 204 -0.84 11.82 -4.86
C VAL A 204 -0.05 11.95 -6.16
N PHE A 205 -0.26 13.08 -6.83
CA PHE A 205 0.47 13.46 -8.04
C PHE A 205 1.36 14.64 -7.71
N VAL A 206 2.65 14.51 -7.99
CA VAL A 206 3.65 15.55 -7.78
C VAL A 206 4.26 15.91 -9.14
N GLU A 207 4.12 17.17 -9.53
CA GLU A 207 4.83 17.73 -10.68
C GLU A 207 6.12 18.40 -10.19
N ALA A 208 7.24 18.03 -10.78
CA ALA A 208 8.56 18.59 -10.50
C ALA A 208 9.26 19.03 -11.80
N GLU A 209 10.24 19.93 -11.67
CA GLU A 209 11.15 20.25 -12.78
C GLU A 209 12.04 19.05 -13.09
N GLY A 210 12.08 18.66 -14.36
CA GLY A 210 13.04 17.68 -14.83
C GLY A 210 14.37 18.34 -15.21
N PRO A 211 15.41 17.53 -15.46
CA PRO A 211 16.68 18.05 -15.94
C PRO A 211 16.52 18.73 -17.31
N PRO A 212 17.22 19.84 -17.57
CA PRO A 212 17.12 20.53 -18.86
C PRO A 212 17.43 19.57 -20.01
N GLU A 213 16.56 19.55 -21.02
CA GLU A 213 16.81 18.75 -22.22
C GLU A 213 17.97 19.34 -23.03
N ALA A 214 18.63 18.51 -23.84
CA ALA A 214 19.68 18.97 -24.77
C ALA A 214 19.16 20.04 -25.76
N SER A 215 17.84 20.11 -25.97
CA SER A 215 17.13 21.12 -26.77
C SER A 215 16.97 22.47 -26.05
N GLY A 216 17.27 22.56 -24.76
CA GLY A 216 16.97 23.73 -23.91
C GLY A 216 15.50 23.82 -23.49
N ALA A 217 14.66 22.86 -23.87
CA ALA A 217 13.27 22.82 -23.46
C ALA A 217 13.15 22.47 -21.96
N PRO A 218 12.22 23.11 -21.23
CA PRO A 218 11.95 22.74 -19.84
C PRO A 218 11.28 21.36 -19.82
N SER A 219 11.92 20.40 -19.15
CA SER A 219 11.30 19.10 -18.90
C SER A 219 10.53 19.12 -17.57
N ARG A 220 9.48 18.29 -17.49
CA ARG A 220 8.65 18.12 -16.30
C ARG A 220 8.61 16.65 -15.93
N ILE A 221 8.65 16.37 -14.64
CA ILE A 221 8.50 15.01 -14.09
C ILE A 221 7.17 14.98 -13.35
N VAL A 222 6.31 14.03 -13.74
CA VAL A 222 5.09 13.71 -12.99
C VAL A 222 5.33 12.43 -12.21
N HIS A 223 5.39 12.54 -10.89
CA HIS A 223 5.53 11.42 -9.98
C HIS A 223 4.18 11.13 -9.32
N GLN A 224 3.65 9.91 -9.53
CA GLN A 224 2.50 9.39 -8.82
C GLN A 224 2.95 8.41 -7.74
N PHE A 225 2.40 8.53 -6.53
CA PHE A 225 2.59 7.53 -5.48
C PHE A 225 1.34 7.34 -4.62
N GLU A 226 1.29 6.20 -3.95
CA GLU A 226 0.29 5.92 -2.92
C GLU A 226 0.68 6.59 -1.62
N ARG A 227 -0.26 7.35 -1.04
CA ARG A 227 -0.06 8.03 0.23
C ARG A 227 0.02 7.00 1.36
N LEU A 228 0.97 7.20 2.27
CA LEU A 228 0.93 6.51 3.56
C LEU A 228 -0.39 6.81 4.29
N LEU A 229 -1.02 5.78 4.86
CA LEU A 229 -2.27 5.95 5.59
C LEU A 229 -2.11 7.00 6.70
N PRO A 230 -3.12 7.86 6.94
CA PRO A 230 -3.04 8.95 7.91
C PRO A 230 -3.18 8.44 9.36
N HIS A 231 -2.42 7.41 9.72
CA HIS A 231 -2.47 6.72 10.99
C HIS A 231 -1.06 6.49 11.51
N ARG A 232 -0.79 6.94 12.74
CA ARG A 232 0.47 6.64 13.41
C ARG A 232 0.38 5.27 14.05
N LEU A 233 1.10 4.30 13.51
CA LEU A 233 1.06 2.94 13.98
C LEU A 233 1.80 2.83 15.33
N ASN A 234 1.11 2.28 16.32
CA ASN A 234 1.62 2.01 17.65
C ASN A 234 1.10 0.67 18.15
N VAL A 235 1.73 -0.41 17.69
CA VAL A 235 1.45 -1.78 18.14
C VAL A 235 2.59 -2.20 19.07
N GLY A 236 2.30 -2.58 20.31
CA GLY A 236 3.32 -2.83 21.34
C GLY A 236 4.37 -3.87 20.94
N ALA A 237 3.96 -4.86 20.16
CA ALA A 237 4.84 -5.91 19.65
C ALA A 237 5.78 -5.47 18.52
N ILE A 238 5.62 -4.26 17.96
CA ILE A 238 6.38 -3.74 16.82
C ILE A 238 7.16 -2.51 17.26
N ARG A 239 8.49 -2.55 17.12
CA ARG A 239 9.38 -1.45 17.49
C ARG A 239 10.36 -1.14 16.39
N ILE A 240 10.60 0.14 16.11
CA ILE A 240 11.70 0.56 15.23
C ILE A 240 13.01 0.34 16.00
N ARG A 241 14.00 -0.29 15.36
CA ARG A 241 15.32 -0.52 15.96
C ARG A 241 16.06 0.80 16.14
N LYS A 242 16.92 0.85 17.17
CA LYS A 242 17.64 2.08 17.57
C LYS A 242 18.59 2.59 16.50
N ASP A 243 19.24 1.69 15.78
CA ASP A 243 20.12 1.99 14.64
C ASP A 243 19.34 2.59 13.47
N ALA A 244 18.19 2.02 13.11
CA ALA A 244 17.32 2.59 12.09
C ALA A 244 16.85 4.01 12.47
N LEU A 245 16.48 4.23 13.74
CA LEU A 245 16.06 5.54 14.24
C LEU A 245 17.14 6.64 14.14
N ARG A 246 18.44 6.28 14.05
CA ARG A 246 19.53 7.27 13.89
C ARG A 246 19.49 7.98 12.55
N VAL A 247 18.86 7.39 11.53
CA VAL A 247 18.67 8.02 10.23
C VAL A 247 17.61 9.13 10.36
N PRO A 248 17.94 10.38 10.00
CA PRO A 248 17.00 11.50 10.02
C PRO A 248 15.76 11.22 9.18
N LEU A 249 14.57 11.63 9.66
CA LEU A 249 13.29 11.37 8.98
C LEU A 249 13.30 11.79 7.50
N ALA A 250 13.91 12.95 7.20
CA ALA A 250 13.98 13.49 5.84
C ALA A 250 14.79 12.64 4.86
N GLU A 251 15.63 11.72 5.34
CA GLU A 251 16.49 10.87 4.49
C GLU A 251 15.92 9.45 4.36
N ARG A 252 14.94 9.06 5.17
CA ARG A 252 14.47 7.66 5.24
C ARG A 252 13.86 7.15 3.95
N ALA A 253 13.21 8.04 3.18
CA ALA A 253 12.62 7.69 1.90
C ALA A 253 13.65 7.36 0.81
N ASP A 254 14.92 7.75 0.99
CA ASP A 254 15.99 7.53 0.01
C ASP A 254 16.65 6.14 0.16
N TYR A 255 16.36 5.42 1.25
CA TYR A 255 16.92 4.10 1.49
C TYR A 255 16.06 3.00 0.90
N PHE A 256 16.71 2.10 0.18
CA PHE A 256 16.13 0.88 -0.38
C PHE A 256 16.73 -0.37 0.27
N ARG A 257 16.02 -1.50 0.19
CA ARG A 257 16.51 -2.78 0.74
C ARG A 257 17.50 -3.46 -0.19
N HIS A 258 17.19 -3.45 -1.50
CA HIS A 258 18.05 -3.97 -2.55
C HIS A 258 18.56 -2.86 -3.46
N GLU A 259 19.78 -3.01 -3.97
CA GLU A 259 20.22 -2.23 -5.12
C GLU A 259 19.48 -2.72 -6.36
N ILE A 260 18.73 -1.83 -7.01
CA ILE A 260 18.17 -2.13 -8.33
C ILE A 260 19.19 -1.61 -9.33
N GLY A 261 20.00 -2.53 -9.87
CA GLY A 261 20.76 -2.25 -11.08
C GLY A 261 19.76 -2.00 -12.20
N LEU A 262 19.51 -0.73 -12.54
CA LEU A 262 18.89 -0.38 -13.82
C LEU A 262 19.82 -0.96 -14.89
N HIS A 263 19.36 -1.93 -15.69
CA HIS A 263 20.14 -2.44 -16.81
C HIS A 263 20.60 -1.25 -17.68
N GLY A 264 21.90 -0.93 -17.61
CA GLY A 264 22.52 0.16 -18.36
C GLY A 264 22.68 1.51 -17.64
N ALA A 265 22.24 1.69 -16.39
CA ALA A 265 22.61 2.87 -15.62
C ALA A 265 23.86 2.59 -14.78
N THR A 266 24.87 3.45 -14.91
CA THR A 266 26.05 3.50 -14.05
C THR A 266 25.68 3.37 -12.58
N GLU A 267 26.44 2.55 -11.85
CA GLU A 267 26.32 2.30 -10.41
C GLU A 267 25.98 3.58 -9.64
N VAL A 268 24.75 3.67 -9.13
CA VAL A 268 24.38 4.72 -8.18
C VAL A 268 24.87 4.24 -6.80
N PRO A 269 25.80 4.96 -6.13
CA PRO A 269 26.37 4.51 -4.86
C PRO A 269 25.29 4.22 -3.81
N ARG A 270 25.51 3.21 -2.96
CA ARG A 270 24.67 2.82 -1.80
C ARG A 270 24.19 3.97 -0.91
N ASN A 271 24.88 5.11 -0.94
CA ASN A 271 24.66 6.28 -0.10
C ASN A 271 24.44 7.57 -0.92
N ALA A 272 24.13 7.48 -2.22
CA ALA A 272 23.77 8.66 -2.98
C ALA A 272 22.31 9.04 -2.64
N PRO A 273 22.05 10.24 -2.08
CA PRO A 273 20.68 10.71 -1.90
C PRO A 273 20.01 10.76 -3.27
N ALA A 274 18.74 10.35 -3.36
CA ALA A 274 17.95 10.61 -4.55
C ALA A 274 18.00 12.13 -4.80
N GLY A 275 18.32 12.54 -6.03
CA GLY A 275 18.41 13.95 -6.39
C GLY A 275 17.15 14.68 -5.93
N ARG A 276 17.30 15.75 -5.13
CA ARG A 276 16.16 16.55 -4.67
C ARG A 276 15.65 17.38 -5.84
N TYR A 277 14.54 16.97 -6.43
CA TYR A 277 13.86 17.76 -7.46
C TYR A 277 13.04 18.88 -6.81
N GLN A 278 13.02 20.06 -7.45
CA GLN A 278 12.16 21.15 -6.99
C GLN A 278 10.70 20.83 -7.32
N ILE A 279 9.87 20.73 -6.29
CA ILE A 279 8.45 20.45 -6.41
C ILE A 279 7.73 21.71 -6.89
N LYS A 280 7.04 21.63 -8.03
CA LYS A 280 6.21 22.72 -8.57
C LYS A 280 4.79 22.69 -8.02
N LYS A 281 4.20 21.50 -7.96
CA LYS A 281 2.78 21.34 -7.63
C LYS A 281 2.49 19.95 -7.06
N ILE A 282 1.60 19.89 -6.08
CA ILE A 282 1.06 18.65 -5.53
C ILE A 282 -0.45 18.66 -5.75
N THR A 283 -0.97 17.60 -6.35
CA THR A 283 -2.41 17.40 -6.62
C THR A 283 -2.87 16.10 -5.97
N GLU A 284 -4.00 16.14 -5.27
CA GLU A 284 -4.61 14.97 -4.62
C GLU A 284 -5.83 14.50 -5.44
N LYS A 285 -5.87 13.24 -5.86
CA LYS A 285 -6.99 12.69 -6.64
C LYS A 285 -7.66 11.48 -6.00
#